data_AF-X1VAL1-F1
#
_entry.id   AF-X1VAL1-F1
#
_cell.length_a   1.000
_cell.length_b   1.000
_cell.length_c   1.000
_cell.angle_alpha   90.00
_cell.angle_beta   90.00
_cell.angle_gamma   90.00
#
_symmetry.space_group_name_H-M   'P 1'
#
loop_
_entity.id
_entity.type
_entity.pdbx_description
1 polymer ?
#
loop_
_entity_poly.entity_id
_entity_poly.type
_entity_poly.pdbx_seq_one_letter_code
_entity_poly.pdbx_strand_id
1 'polypeptide(L)'
;MVRKIMPIILCIIFAGCPDFPRIGPASIERAWDYYEDGKYEKAINEFVDVIGDEPDNGEAYNGLGWCYGILCSLSTAVDNFNTALDKDNSLVDPYAGLAFVYSDLPDHQNAVDAAAALIQKDS
;
A
#
# COMPACT_ATOMS: atom_id res chain seq x y z
N MET A 1 24.80 -43.81 -28.06
CA MET A 1 24.49 -42.38 -28.21
C MET A 1 24.65 -41.74 -26.84
N VAL A 2 25.53 -40.75 -26.72
CA VAL A 2 26.12 -40.26 -25.47
C VAL A 2 25.11 -39.42 -24.67
N ARG A 3 25.08 -39.64 -23.34
CA ARG A 3 24.33 -38.88 -22.32
C ARG A 3 24.48 -37.36 -22.51
N LYS A 4 23.38 -36.61 -22.41
CA LYS A 4 23.44 -35.20 -22.02
C LYS A 4 22.84 -35.05 -20.63
N ILE A 5 23.75 -34.78 -19.71
CA ILE A 5 23.59 -34.49 -18.30
C ILE A 5 22.91 -33.12 -18.17
N MET A 6 21.91 -33.05 -17.29
CA MET A 6 21.28 -31.81 -16.84
C MET A 6 22.25 -31.01 -15.97
N PRO A 7 22.47 -29.70 -16.21
CA PRO A 7 23.13 -28.85 -15.24
C PRO A 7 22.08 -28.16 -14.36
N ILE A 8 21.94 -28.66 -13.13
CA ILE A 8 21.72 -27.82 -11.95
C ILE A 8 23.09 -27.20 -11.62
N ILE A 9 23.13 -25.91 -11.18
CA ILE A 9 24.26 -25.08 -10.66
C ILE A 9 24.26 -23.72 -11.43
N LEU A 10 24.27 -22.51 -10.86
CA LEU A 10 24.51 -22.01 -9.49
C LEU A 10 24.09 -20.52 -9.37
N CYS A 11 23.59 -20.17 -8.19
CA CYS A 11 23.82 -18.95 -7.39
C CYS A 11 23.56 -17.51 -7.87
N ILE A 12 22.62 -16.91 -7.12
CA ILE A 12 22.73 -15.68 -6.28
C ILE A 12 22.92 -14.35 -7.01
N ILE A 13 21.84 -13.58 -7.06
CA ILE A 13 21.85 -12.22 -6.48
C ILE A 13 20.56 -12.04 -5.67
N PHE A 14 20.73 -11.76 -4.38
CA PHE A 14 19.67 -11.27 -3.49
C PHE A 14 19.19 -9.90 -4.00
N ALA A 15 17.98 -9.85 -4.53
CA ALA A 15 17.13 -8.68 -4.48
C ALA A 15 15.71 -9.22 -4.25
N GLY A 16 15.38 -9.43 -2.97
CA GLY A 16 14.13 -10.02 -2.56
C GLY A 16 12.95 -9.09 -2.82
N CYS A 17 12.35 -9.20 -4.00
CA CYS A 17 10.91 -9.17 -4.11
C CYS A 17 10.50 -10.58 -4.54
N PRO A 18 9.76 -11.35 -3.73
CA PRO A 18 9.11 -12.52 -4.26
C PRO A 18 8.09 -12.01 -5.28
N ASP A 19 8.45 -12.00 -6.56
CA ASP A 19 7.53 -11.83 -7.67
C ASP A 19 6.57 -13.03 -7.63
N PHE A 20 5.55 -12.95 -6.77
CA PHE A 20 4.42 -13.87 -6.81
C PHE A 20 3.77 -13.68 -8.18
N PRO A 21 3.65 -14.74 -9.00
CA PRO A 21 3.05 -14.59 -10.31
C PRO A 21 1.61 -14.09 -10.15
N ARG A 22 1.32 -12.92 -10.74
CA ARG A 22 -0.02 -12.30 -10.73
C ARG A 22 -1.05 -13.30 -11.26
N ILE A 23 -1.96 -13.76 -10.41
CA ILE A 23 -3.02 -14.69 -10.81
C ILE A 23 -4.22 -13.86 -11.31
N GLY A 24 -4.12 -13.35 -12.54
CA GLY A 24 -5.17 -12.58 -13.19
C GLY A 24 -4.88 -11.07 -13.26
N PRO A 25 -5.83 -10.24 -13.70
CA PRO A 25 -5.67 -8.79 -13.66
C PRO A 25 -5.67 -8.27 -12.21
N ALA A 26 -4.99 -7.14 -12.00
CA ALA A 26 -5.09 -6.41 -10.75
C ALA A 26 -6.57 -6.09 -10.45
N SER A 27 -6.99 -6.24 -9.20
CA SER A 27 -8.39 -6.05 -8.81
C SER A 27 -8.49 -5.34 -7.47
N ILE A 28 -9.04 -4.13 -7.49
CA ILE A 28 -9.24 -3.33 -6.29
C ILE A 28 -10.24 -3.99 -5.33
N GLU A 29 -11.29 -4.61 -5.86
CA GLU A 29 -12.27 -5.39 -5.08
C GLU A 29 -11.57 -6.55 -4.36
N ARG A 30 -10.70 -7.30 -5.04
CA ARG A 30 -9.96 -8.41 -4.43
C ARG A 30 -8.97 -7.92 -3.36
N ALA A 31 -8.37 -6.75 -3.55
CA ALA A 31 -7.50 -6.14 -2.57
C ALA A 31 -8.27 -5.83 -1.27
N TRP A 32 -9.46 -5.25 -1.39
CA TRP A 32 -10.35 -5.01 -0.26
C TRP A 32 -10.86 -6.30 0.38
N ASP A 33 -11.22 -7.33 -0.40
CA ASP A 33 -11.58 -8.65 0.14
C ASP A 33 -10.44 -9.23 0.99
N TYR A 34 -9.19 -9.11 0.53
CA TYR A 34 -8.05 -9.53 1.33
C TYR A 34 -7.85 -8.69 2.60
N TYR A 35 -8.13 -7.38 2.53
CA TYR A 35 -8.06 -6.50 3.70
C TYR A 35 -9.10 -6.91 4.76
N GLU A 36 -10.35 -7.12 4.36
CA GLU A 36 -11.45 -7.55 5.24
C GLU A 36 -11.19 -8.95 5.84
N ASP A 37 -10.55 -9.83 5.06
CA ASP A 37 -10.08 -11.15 5.52
C ASP A 37 -8.87 -11.09 6.47
N GLY A 38 -8.32 -9.89 6.74
CA GLY A 38 -7.14 -9.68 7.56
C GLY A 38 -5.82 -10.13 6.92
N LYS A 39 -5.81 -10.33 5.60
CA LYS A 39 -4.64 -10.77 4.81
C LYS A 39 -3.93 -9.56 4.21
N TYR A 40 -3.46 -8.67 5.08
CA TYR A 40 -2.96 -7.34 4.70
C TYR A 40 -1.80 -7.36 3.70
N GLU A 41 -0.88 -8.33 3.79
CA GLU A 41 0.24 -8.43 2.82
C GLU A 41 -0.25 -8.80 1.41
N LYS A 42 -1.33 -9.59 1.31
CA LYS A 42 -1.94 -9.90 0.01
C LYS A 42 -2.72 -8.71 -0.53
N ALA A 43 -3.43 -8.00 0.35
CA ALA A 43 -4.11 -6.76 -0.01
C ALA A 43 -3.11 -5.73 -0.56
N ILE A 44 -1.96 -5.55 0.12
CA ILE A 44 -0.87 -4.68 -0.34
C ILE A 44 -0.41 -5.05 -1.75
N ASN A 45 -0.16 -6.33 -2.01
CA ASN A 45 0.28 -6.76 -3.34
C ASN A 45 -0.76 -6.43 -4.43
N GLU A 46 -2.04 -6.69 -4.17
CA GLU A 46 -3.10 -6.34 -5.13
C GLU A 46 -3.24 -4.82 -5.32
N PHE A 47 -3.17 -4.01 -4.26
CA PHE A 47 -3.20 -2.55 -4.38
C PHE A 47 -1.99 -2.01 -5.14
N VAL A 48 -0.79 -2.56 -4.89
CA VAL A 48 0.43 -2.21 -5.65
C VAL A 48 0.28 -2.57 -7.13
N ASP A 49 -0.29 -3.74 -7.43
CA ASP A 49 -0.57 -4.14 -8.81
C ASP A 49 -1.60 -3.22 -9.47
N VAL A 50 -2.65 -2.79 -8.75
CA VAL A 50 -3.63 -1.81 -9.24
C VAL A 50 -2.94 -0.48 -9.53
N ILE A 51 -2.05 0.00 -8.65
CA ILE A 51 -1.28 1.22 -8.87
C ILE A 51 -0.32 1.07 -10.07
N GLY A 52 0.22 -0.13 -10.29
CA GLY A 52 1.06 -0.43 -11.46
C GLY A 52 0.30 -0.30 -12.77
N ASP A 53 -0.97 -0.71 -12.79
CA ASP A 53 -1.86 -0.59 -13.95
C ASP A 53 -2.48 0.83 -14.07
N GLU A 54 -2.80 1.46 -12.93
CA GLU A 54 -3.47 2.76 -12.79
C GLU A 54 -2.76 3.66 -11.74
N PRO A 55 -1.69 4.38 -12.12
CA PRO A 55 -0.87 5.16 -11.17
C PRO A 55 -1.58 6.35 -10.50
N ASP A 56 -2.76 6.72 -10.98
CA ASP A 56 -3.59 7.81 -10.44
C ASP A 56 -4.80 7.30 -9.65
N ASN A 57 -4.89 5.99 -9.38
CA ASN A 57 -5.98 5.41 -8.62
C ASN A 57 -5.86 5.74 -7.12
N GLY A 58 -6.51 6.82 -6.69
CA GLY A 58 -6.51 7.29 -5.30
C GLY A 58 -7.07 6.26 -4.31
N GLU A 59 -8.04 5.44 -4.73
CA GLU A 59 -8.62 4.40 -3.89
C GLU A 59 -7.60 3.30 -3.55
N ALA A 60 -6.74 2.92 -4.50
CA ALA A 60 -5.69 1.94 -4.26
C ALA A 60 -4.64 2.46 -3.26
N TYR A 61 -4.28 3.75 -3.32
CA TYR A 61 -3.43 4.39 -2.31
C TYR A 61 -4.11 4.46 -0.94
N ASN A 62 -5.43 4.72 -0.88
CA ASN A 62 -6.20 4.65 0.36
C ASN A 62 -6.14 3.25 0.97
N GLY A 63 -6.33 2.21 0.15
CA GLY A 63 -6.20 0.81 0.56
C GLY A 63 -4.82 0.47 1.13
N LEU A 64 -3.74 0.94 0.50
CA LEU A 64 -2.39 0.81 1.05
C LEU A 64 -2.24 1.51 2.40
N GLY A 65 -2.78 2.72 2.53
CA GLY A 65 -2.78 3.47 3.78
C GLY A 65 -3.37 2.66 4.93
N TRP A 66 -4.53 2.05 4.72
CA TRP A 66 -5.19 1.19 5.70
C TRP A 66 -4.37 -0.05 6.03
N CYS A 67 -3.84 -0.75 5.03
CA CYS A 67 -3.00 -1.93 5.26
C CYS A 67 -1.78 -1.60 6.12
N TYR A 68 -1.05 -0.54 5.78
CA TYR A 68 0.13 -0.13 6.53
C TYR A 68 -0.21 0.41 7.92
N GLY A 69 -1.37 1.05 8.10
CA GLY A 69 -1.87 1.49 9.41
C GLY A 69 -2.07 0.30 10.35
N ILE A 70 -2.75 -0.74 9.89
CA ILE A 70 -2.98 -1.97 10.67
C ILE A 70 -1.67 -2.73 10.97
N LEU A 71 -0.72 -2.73 10.04
CA LEU A 71 0.61 -3.33 10.23
C LEU A 71 1.56 -2.44 11.08
N CYS A 72 1.05 -1.36 11.67
CA CYS A 72 1.80 -0.38 12.48
C CYS A 72 2.96 0.31 11.74
N SER A 73 2.94 0.32 10.40
CA SER A 73 3.83 1.12 9.55
C SER A 73 3.27 2.53 9.37
N LEU A 74 3.13 3.25 10.49
CA LEU A 74 2.35 4.49 10.59
C LEU A 74 2.82 5.60 9.63
N SER A 75 4.14 5.79 9.46
CA SER A 75 4.65 6.80 8.51
C SER A 75 4.28 6.47 7.07
N THR A 76 4.41 5.20 6.67
CA THR A 76 4.05 4.73 5.33
C THR A 76 2.54 4.82 5.10
N ALA A 77 1.74 4.58 6.14
CA ALA A 77 0.29 4.75 6.06
C ALA A 77 -0.09 6.22 5.78
N VAL A 78 0.51 7.16 6.51
CA VAL A 78 0.32 8.61 6.28
C VAL A 78 0.68 9.01 4.85
N ASP A 79 1.84 8.57 4.35
CA ASP A 79 2.28 8.90 2.99
C ASP A 79 1.29 8.40 1.93
N ASN A 80 0.75 7.20 2.10
CA ASN A 80 -0.23 6.62 1.17
C ASN A 80 -1.59 7.32 1.26
N PHE A 81 -2.08 7.66 2.46
CA PHE A 81 -3.32 8.44 2.59
C PHE A 81 -3.21 9.85 2.00
N ASN A 82 -2.09 10.53 2.21
CA ASN A 82 -1.84 11.83 1.58
C ASN A 82 -1.76 11.70 0.06
N THR A 83 -1.11 10.66 -0.45
CA THR A 83 -1.06 10.38 -1.89
C THR A 83 -2.47 10.11 -2.44
N ALA A 84 -3.32 9.37 -1.71
CA ALA A 84 -4.71 9.14 -2.10
C ALA A 84 -5.47 10.47 -2.30
N LEU A 85 -5.34 11.40 -1.36
CA LEU A 85 -5.97 12.73 -1.41
C LEU A 85 -5.39 13.62 -2.53
N ASP A 86 -4.09 13.49 -2.83
CA ASP A 86 -3.46 14.20 -3.94
C ASP A 86 -3.91 13.64 -5.30
N LYS A 87 -4.23 12.35 -5.40
CA LYS A 87 -4.74 11.70 -6.62
C LYS A 87 -6.24 11.94 -6.83
N ASP A 88 -7.03 11.84 -5.77
CA ASP A 88 -8.45 12.10 -5.77
C ASP A 88 -8.86 12.83 -4.49
N ASN A 89 -9.04 14.14 -4.63
CA ASN A 89 -9.41 15.02 -3.52
C ASN A 89 -10.88 14.89 -3.07
N SER A 90 -11.68 14.08 -3.77
CA SER A 90 -13.06 13.79 -3.39
C SER A 90 -13.17 12.64 -2.38
N LEU A 91 -12.08 11.89 -2.17
CA LEU A 91 -12.02 10.78 -1.22
C LEU A 91 -12.09 11.30 0.23
N VAL A 92 -13.09 10.82 0.96
CA VAL A 92 -13.28 11.18 2.39
C VAL A 92 -12.60 10.17 3.32
N ASP A 93 -12.53 8.90 2.91
CA ASP A 93 -11.99 7.80 3.72
C ASP A 93 -10.53 7.97 4.15
N PRO A 94 -9.61 8.52 3.32
CA PRO A 94 -8.22 8.75 3.74
C PRO A 94 -8.09 9.64 4.97
N TYR A 95 -9.00 10.60 5.18
CA TYR A 95 -8.98 11.44 6.38
C TYR A 95 -9.26 10.65 7.66
N ALA A 96 -10.16 9.66 7.59
CA ALA A 96 -10.42 8.76 8.72
C ALA A 96 -9.19 7.87 8.99
N GLY A 97 -8.53 7.40 7.93
CA GLY A 97 -7.28 6.65 8.01
C GLY A 97 -6.15 7.45 8.65
N LEU A 98 -5.97 8.72 8.23
CA LEU A 98 -5.01 9.63 8.85
C LEU A 98 -5.32 9.86 10.33
N ALA A 99 -6.57 10.11 10.69
CA ALA A 99 -6.96 10.29 12.09
C ALA A 99 -6.66 9.04 12.94
N PHE A 100 -6.94 7.84 12.41
CA PHE A 100 -6.60 6.57 13.04
C PHE A 100 -5.09 6.46 13.29
N VAL A 101 -4.28 6.63 12.24
CA VAL A 101 -2.81 6.50 12.32
C VAL A 101 -2.19 7.54 13.25
N TYR A 102 -2.69 8.78 13.21
CA TYR A 102 -2.24 9.86 14.07
C TYR A 102 -2.60 9.69 15.54
N SER A 103 -3.70 8.99 15.84
CA SER A 103 -4.07 8.67 17.23
C SER A 103 -3.13 7.64 17.87
N ASP A 104 -2.51 6.79 17.07
CA ASP A 104 -1.58 5.74 17.51
C ASP A 104 -0.10 6.16 17.45
N LEU A 105 0.22 7.29 16.81
CA LEU A 105 1.57 7.82 16.79
C LEU A 105 1.97 8.34 18.19
N PRO A 106 3.07 7.85 18.80
CA PRO A 106 3.53 8.28 20.12
C PRO A 106 3.84 9.78 20.21
N ASP A 107 3.95 10.46 19.06
CA ASP A 107 4.35 11.84 18.90
C ASP A 107 3.16 12.66 18.37
N HIS A 108 2.17 12.84 19.25
CA HIS A 108 0.92 13.59 19.00
C HIS A 108 1.12 14.98 18.36
N GLN A 109 2.32 15.56 18.44
CA GLN A 109 2.59 16.90 17.92
C GLN A 109 2.74 16.93 16.39
N ASN A 110 3.46 15.96 15.81
CA ASN A 110 3.65 15.88 14.35
C ASN A 110 2.34 15.55 13.62
N ALA A 111 1.49 14.76 14.27
CA ALA A 111 0.15 14.41 13.80
C ALA A 111 -0.76 15.62 13.63
N VAL A 112 -0.81 16.48 14.65
CA VAL A 112 -1.60 17.71 14.65
C VAL A 112 -1.08 18.69 13.61
N ASP A 113 0.24 18.82 13.48
CA ASP A 113 0.86 19.72 12.51
C ASP A 113 0.58 19.27 11.06
N ALA A 114 0.62 17.96 10.80
CA ALA A 114 0.27 17.41 9.49
C ALA A 114 -1.22 17.55 9.15
N ALA A 115 -2.12 17.35 10.12
CA ALA A 115 -3.54 17.60 9.95
C ALA A 115 -3.85 19.09 9.71
N ALA A 116 -3.14 20.00 10.41
CA ALA A 116 -3.26 21.44 10.20
C ALA A 116 -2.74 21.89 8.82
N ALA A 117 -1.67 21.28 8.31
CA ALA A 117 -1.15 21.55 6.98
C ALA A 117 -2.13 21.15 5.86
N LEU A 118 -2.89 20.06 6.03
CA LEU A 118 -3.95 19.65 5.09
C LEU A 118 -5.09 20.67 5.04
N ILE A 119 -5.57 21.13 6.19
CA ILE A 119 -6.65 22.14 6.28
C ILE A 119 -6.23 23.48 5.67
N GLN A 120 -4.95 23.83 5.78
CA GLN A 120 -4.42 25.10 5.28
C GLN A 120 -4.18 25.11 3.76
N LYS A 121 -4.05 23.93 3.12
CA LYS A 121 -3.92 23.79 1.65
C LYS A 121 -5.23 24.12 0.91
N ASP A 122 -6.36 24.08 1.61
CA ASP A 122 -7.71 24.38 1.10
C ASP A 122 -8.18 25.84 1.35
N SER A 123 -7.29 26.74 1.81
CA SER A 123 -7.59 28.17 2.08
C SER A 123 -7.02 29.13 1.04
#